data_AF-A0A382LST1-F1
#
_entry.id   AF-A0A382LST1-F1
#
_cell.length_a   1.000
_cell.length_b   1.000
_cell.length_c   1.000
_cell.angle_alpha   90.00
_cell.angle_beta   90.00
_cell.angle_gamma   90.00
#
_symmetry.space_group_name_H-M   'P 1'
#
loop_
_entity.id
_entity.type
_entity.pdbx_description
1 polymer ?
#
loop_
_entity_poly.entity_id
_entity_poly.type
_entity_poly.pdbx_seq_one_letter_code
_entity_poly.pdbx_strand_id
1 'polypeptide(L)'
;MKVVFNNAKIVFWDFDGVIKDSNDVKTQAFIDLFDAYGSNVVQAVVAHHIKNGGISRFEKIPIYLESYAGQKLNDDIIAVYLKKFSNMV
;
A
#
# COMPACT_ATOMS: atom_id res chain seq x y z
N MET A 1 21.56 19.95 -17.96
CA MET A 1 20.17 19.53 -17.64
C MET A 1 19.58 18.92 -18.91
N LYS A 2 19.23 17.63 -18.90
CA LYS A 2 18.69 16.94 -20.08
C LYS A 2 17.17 17.13 -20.07
N VAL A 3 16.63 17.85 -21.05
CA VAL A 3 15.17 18.05 -21.14
C VAL A 3 14.57 16.79 -21.76
N VAL A 4 13.93 15.96 -20.93
CA VAL A 4 13.37 14.65 -21.32
C VAL A 4 12.04 14.80 -22.07
N PHE A 5 11.38 15.96 -21.95
CA PHE A 5 10.01 16.17 -22.43
C PHE A 5 9.88 17.00 -23.72
N ASN A 6 10.98 17.34 -24.40
CA ASN A 6 10.97 18.30 -25.52
C ASN A 6 9.99 17.97 -26.67
N ASN A 7 9.60 16.71 -26.81
CA ASN A 7 8.66 16.26 -27.85
C ASN A 7 7.35 15.66 -27.29
N ALA A 8 7.14 15.66 -25.96
CA ALA A 8 5.93 15.14 -25.36
C ALA A 8 4.83 16.21 -25.38
N LYS A 9 3.79 16.01 -26.19
CA LYS A 9 2.64 16.93 -26.25
C LYS A 9 1.72 16.83 -25.04
N ILE A 10 1.67 15.67 -24.39
CA ILE A 10 0.82 15.36 -23.24
C ILE A 10 1.63 14.48 -22.27
N VAL A 11 1.54 14.77 -20.97
CA VAL A 11 2.18 13.99 -19.90
C VAL A 11 1.14 13.67 -18.84
N PHE A 12 1.05 12.41 -18.44
CA PHE A 12 0.24 11.96 -17.30
C PHE A 12 1.15 11.78 -16.10
N TRP A 13 0.88 12.52 -15.04
CA TRP A 13 1.59 12.40 -13.76
C TRP A 13 0.68 11.71 -12.76
N ASP A 14 1.17 10.62 -12.19
CA ASP A 14 0.61 10.12 -10.94
C ASP A 14 1.06 11.02 -9.78
N PHE A 15 0.42 10.91 -8.63
CA PHE A 15 0.74 11.69 -7.44
C PHE A 15 1.74 10.96 -6.55
N ASP A 16 1.43 9.73 -6.15
CA ASP A 16 2.15 8.99 -5.13
C ASP A 16 3.44 8.33 -5.65
N GLY A 17 4.56 8.60 -5.00
CA GLY A 17 5.88 8.15 -5.45
C GLY A 17 6.38 8.85 -6.72
N VAL A 18 5.61 9.81 -7.26
CA VAL A 18 5.94 10.58 -8.47
C VAL A 18 6.06 12.07 -8.16
N ILE A 19 5.03 12.67 -7.57
CA ILE A 19 5.04 14.07 -7.13
C ILE A 19 5.41 14.15 -5.63
N LYS A 20 4.81 13.29 -4.80
CA LYS A 20 5.12 13.19 -3.37
C LYS A 20 5.86 11.88 -3.12
N ASP A 21 6.93 11.93 -2.34
CA ASP A 21 7.57 10.72 -1.82
C ASP A 21 6.71 10.10 -0.69
N SER A 22 5.64 9.40 -1.09
CA SER A 22 4.62 8.86 -0.20
C SER A 22 4.64 7.33 -0.08
N ASN A 23 5.52 6.65 -0.83
CA ASN A 23 5.62 5.20 -0.82
C ASN A 23 6.13 4.67 0.53
N ASP A 24 7.08 5.38 1.15
CA ASP A 24 7.62 5.00 2.45
C ASP A 24 6.58 5.11 3.56
N VAL A 25 5.78 6.18 3.56
CA VAL A 25 4.69 6.37 4.53
C VAL A 25 3.65 5.26 4.42
N LYS A 26 3.28 4.86 3.19
CA LYS A 26 2.35 3.74 2.97
C LYS A 26 2.95 2.41 3.41
N THR A 27 4.24 2.20 3.16
CA THR A 27 4.95 0.99 3.60
C THR A 27 4.95 0.91 5.13
N GLN A 28 5.26 2.01 5.82
CA GLN A 28 5.22 2.06 7.28
C GLN A 28 3.80 1.84 7.82
N ALA A 29 2.79 2.45 7.20
CA ALA A 29 1.39 2.23 7.57
C ALA A 29 0.97 0.75 7.44
N PHE A 30 1.48 0.04 6.42
CA PHE A 30 1.24 -1.42 6.31
C PHE A 30 2.00 -2.23 7.36
N ILE A 31 3.22 -1.82 7.72
CA ILE A 31 3.98 -2.44 8.82
C ILE A 31 3.19 -2.32 10.13
N ASP A 32 2.82 -1.09 10.50
CA ASP A 32 2.13 -0.79 11.75
C ASP A 32 0.75 -1.47 11.81
N LEU A 33 0.05 -1.56 10.67
CA LEU A 33 -1.27 -2.19 10.60
C LEU A 33 -1.23 -3.70 10.86
N PHE A 34 -0.13 -4.37 10.50
CA PHE A 34 0.01 -5.83 10.58
C PHE A 34 1.03 -6.32 11.62
N ASP A 35 1.65 -5.40 12.37
CA ASP A 35 2.68 -5.71 13.38
C ASP A 35 2.24 -6.77 14.40
N ALA A 36 0.98 -6.71 14.83
CA ALA A 36 0.39 -7.65 15.78
C ALA A 36 0.34 -9.12 15.30
N TYR A 37 0.51 -9.37 13.99
CA TYR A 37 0.55 -10.72 13.41
C TYR A 37 1.97 -11.30 13.31
N GLY A 38 2.97 -10.56 13.76
CA GLY A 38 4.36 -11.00 13.82
C GLY A 38 5.16 -10.74 12.54
N SER A 39 6.48 -10.88 12.68
CA SER A 39 7.46 -10.47 11.66
C SER A 39 7.29 -11.16 10.31
N ASN A 40 6.90 -12.44 10.29
CA ASN A 40 6.69 -13.17 9.03
C ASN A 40 5.55 -12.57 8.21
N VAL A 41 4.45 -12.16 8.88
CA VAL A 41 3.29 -11.55 8.21
C VAL A 41 3.65 -10.16 7.70
N VAL A 42 4.31 -9.35 8.53
CA VAL A 42 4.79 -8.01 8.14
C VAL A 42 5.71 -8.10 6.92
N GLN A 43 6.67 -9.03 6.92
CA GLN A 43 7.57 -9.22 5.78
C GLN A 43 6.83 -9.60 4.49
N ALA A 44 5.84 -10.50 4.57
CA ALA A 44 5.02 -10.88 3.43
C ALA A 44 4.18 -9.69 2.90
N VAL A 45 3.57 -8.92 3.81
CA VAL A 45 2.79 -7.71 3.49
C VAL A 45 3.64 -6.69 2.76
N VAL A 46 4.82 -6.36 3.30
CA VAL A 46 5.76 -5.38 2.73
C VAL A 46 6.29 -5.85 1.38
N ALA A 47 6.72 -7.10 1.27
CA ALA A 47 7.20 -7.67 0.02
C ALA A 47 6.12 -7.60 -1.08
N HIS A 48 4.87 -7.93 -0.73
CA HIS A 48 3.75 -7.81 -1.66
C HIS A 48 3.42 -6.35 -1.99
N HIS A 49 3.49 -5.44 -1.02
CA HIS A 49 3.21 -4.01 -1.23
C HIS A 49 4.19 -3.40 -2.25
N ILE A 50 5.49 -3.62 -2.04
CA ILE A 50 6.57 -3.09 -2.89
C ILE A 50 6.49 -3.70 -4.29
N LYS A 51 6.32 -5.03 -4.39
CA LYS A 51 6.22 -5.73 -5.69
C LYS A 51 5.01 -5.27 -6.50
N ASN A 52 3.92 -4.88 -5.85
CA ASN A 52 2.66 -4.52 -6.48
C ASN A 52 2.30 -3.04 -6.24
N GLY A 53 3.27 -2.14 -6.38
CA GLY A 53 3.01 -0.69 -6.35
C GLY A 53 1.88 -0.28 -7.30
N GLY A 54 1.09 0.73 -6.91
CA GLY A 54 -0.06 1.21 -7.69
C GLY A 54 -1.38 0.42 -7.48
N ILE A 55 -1.34 -0.81 -6.93
CA ILE A 55 -2.58 -1.53 -6.58
C ILE A 55 -3.23 -0.90 -5.34
N SER A 56 -4.56 -0.78 -5.42
CA SER A 56 -5.43 -0.21 -4.40
C SER A 56 -5.35 -0.95 -3.06
N ARG A 57 -5.42 -0.20 -1.96
CA ARG A 57 -5.53 -0.77 -0.60
C ARG A 57 -6.80 -1.59 -0.39
N PHE A 58 -7.88 -1.29 -1.13
CA PHE A 58 -9.13 -2.04 -1.08
C PHE A 58 -8.98 -3.47 -1.60
N GLU A 59 -7.99 -3.72 -2.46
CA GLU A 59 -7.64 -5.07 -2.94
C GLU A 59 -6.59 -5.72 -2.03
N LYS A 60 -5.59 -4.95 -1.57
CA LYS A 60 -4.48 -5.47 -0.77
C LYS A 60 -4.87 -5.90 0.64
N ILE A 61 -5.66 -5.10 1.36
CA ILE A 61 -5.97 -5.36 2.77
C ILE A 61 -6.72 -6.69 2.96
N PRO A 62 -7.73 -7.05 2.14
CA PRO A 62 -8.33 -8.39 2.20
C PRO A 62 -7.33 -9.53 2.02
N ILE A 63 -6.41 -9.42 1.04
CA ILE A 63 -5.37 -10.42 0.81
C ILE A 63 -4.48 -10.59 2.05
N TYR A 64 -4.08 -9.48 2.67
CA TYR A 64 -3.20 -9.51 3.83
C TYR A 64 -3.89 -10.12 5.06
N LEU A 65 -5.16 -9.79 5.27
CA LEU A 65 -5.95 -10.37 6.36
C LEU A 65 -6.16 -11.87 6.18
N GLU A 66 -6.58 -12.31 5.00
CA GLU A 66 -6.92 -13.72 4.77
C GLU A 66 -5.68 -14.59 4.56
N SER A 67 -4.82 -14.20 3.61
CA SER A 67 -3.72 -15.06 3.14
C SER A 67 -2.49 -15.01 4.04
N TYR A 68 -2.24 -13.89 4.73
CA TYR A 68 -1.02 -13.72 5.53
C TYR A 68 -1.33 -13.77 7.04
N ALA A 69 -2.35 -13.06 7.49
CA ALA A 69 -2.72 -13.00 8.90
C ALA A 69 -3.69 -14.12 9.35
N GLY A 70 -4.18 -14.95 8.41
CA GLY A 70 -5.10 -16.06 8.71
C GLY A 70 -6.44 -15.63 9.31
N GLN A 71 -6.84 -14.38 9.11
CA GLN A 71 -8.10 -13.83 9.60
C GLN A 71 -9.25 -14.23 8.69
N LYS A 72 -10.37 -14.64 9.29
CA LYS A 72 -11.60 -14.84 8.54
C LYS A 72 -12.17 -13.49 8.13
N LEU A 73 -12.38 -13.30 6.84
CA LEU A 73 -12.89 -12.04 6.32
C LEU A 73 -14.36 -11.82 6.69
N ASN A 74 -14.65 -10.58 7.03
CA ASN A 74 -15.98 -9.98 6.94
C ASN A 74 -15.82 -8.49 6.60
N ASP A 75 -16.89 -7.86 6.13
CA ASP A 75 -16.85 -6.49 5.64
C ASP A 75 -16.51 -5.49 6.76
N ASP A 76 -16.93 -5.76 8.00
CA ASP A 76 -16.65 -4.90 9.15
C ASP A 76 -15.15 -4.84 9.48
N ILE A 77 -14.46 -5.99 9.49
CA ILE A 77 -13.02 -6.08 9.74
C ILE A 77 -12.28 -5.35 8.62
N ILE A 78 -12.64 -5.61 7.36
CA ILE A 78 -12.01 -4.94 6.22
C ILE A 78 -12.17 -3.42 6.33
N ALA A 79 -13.38 -2.94 6.64
CA ALA A 79 -13.66 -1.52 6.83
C ALA A 79 -12.84 -0.91 7.98
N VAL A 80 -12.69 -1.62 9.10
CA VAL A 80 -11.85 -1.20 10.23
C VAL A 80 -10.38 -1.03 9.79
N TYR A 81 -9.82 -2.02 9.07
CA TYR A 81 -8.44 -1.96 8.60
C TYR A 81 -8.21 -0.86 7.57
N LEU A 82 -9.15 -0.68 6.62
CA LEU A 82 -9.10 0.42 5.65
C LEU A 82 -9.14 1.79 6.33
N LYS A 83 -9.96 1.95 7.37
CA LYS A 83 -10.05 3.18 8.15
C LYS A 83 -8.76 3.45 8.92
N LYS A 84 -8.21 2.43 9.59
CA LYS A 84 -6.90 2.53 10.28
C LYS A 84 -5.81 2.96 9.32
N PHE A 85 -5.70 2.29 8.16
CA PHE A 85 -4.72 2.65 7.14
C PHE A 85 -4.87 4.11 6.69
N SER A 86 -6.10 4.54 6.40
CA SER A 86 -6.38 5.91 5.95
C SER A 86 -5.99 6.99 6.95
N ASN A 87 -5.99 6.68 8.25
CA ASN A 87 -5.58 7.62 9.30
C ASN A 87 -4.05 7.73 9.45
N MET A 88 -3.28 6.83 8.81
CA MET A 88 -1.82 6.78 8.91
C MET A 88 -1.10 7.38 7.69
N VAL A 89 -1.82 7.75 6.62
CA VAL A 89 -1.25 8.17 5.32
C VAL A 89 -1.68 9.54 4.86
#